data_AF-A0A952QWJ5-F1
#
_entry.id   AF-A0A952QWJ5-F1
#
_cell.length_a   1.000
_cell.length_b   1.000
_cell.length_c   1.000
_cell.angle_alpha   90.00
_cell.angle_beta   90.00
_cell.angle_gamma   90.00
#
_symmetry.space_group_name_H-M   'P 1'
#
loop_
_entity.id
_entity.type
_entity.pdbx_description
1 polymer ?
#
loop_
_entity_poly.entity_id
_entity_poly.type
_entity_poly.pdbx_seq_one_letter_code
_entity_poly.pdbx_strand_id
1 'polypeptide(L)'
;MRSPLVHPAKPRPGDKVAVLSPSFAAPAVAPAVHEQALRRLAEVTGLVPVEFPTTRKLGASPRERAAQRDAVLEEVSAYNPEAVVCVGPPFGHTRPQWILPYGGEVTLDGVNRRVTASYV
;
A
#
# COMPACT_ATOMS: atom_id res chain seq x y z
N MET A 1 8.16 -5.25 -25.79
CA MET A 1 6.94 -4.41 -25.97
C MET A 1 6.32 -4.26 -24.60
N ARG A 2 6.04 -3.04 -24.10
CA ARG A 2 5.36 -2.88 -22.81
C ARG A 2 3.90 -3.31 -23.00
N SER A 3 3.41 -4.24 -22.19
CA SER A 3 1.97 -4.53 -22.15
C SER A 3 1.22 -3.26 -21.74
N PRO A 4 0.07 -2.95 -22.37
CA PRO A 4 -0.73 -1.80 -21.98
C PRO A 4 -1.18 -1.97 -20.53
N LEU A 5 -1.02 -0.91 -19.73
CA LEU A 5 -1.51 -0.89 -18.35
C LEU A 5 -3.03 -1.05 -18.36
N VAL A 6 -3.56 -1.94 -17.52
CA VAL A 6 -5.01 -2.04 -17.33
C VAL A 6 -5.42 -0.90 -16.41
N HIS A 7 -6.27 0.00 -16.92
CA HIS A 7 -6.87 1.03 -16.11
C HIS A 7 -8.11 0.46 -15.41
N PRO A 8 -8.14 0.37 -14.07
CA PRO A 8 -9.35 -0.01 -13.37
C PRO A 8 -10.50 0.93 -13.73
N ALA A 9 -11.71 0.37 -13.77
CA ALA A 9 -12.90 1.19 -13.80
C ALA A 9 -12.90 2.13 -12.59
N LYS A 10 -13.34 3.39 -12.79
CA LYS A 10 -13.49 4.32 -11.67
C LYS A 10 -14.48 3.74 -10.65
N PRO A 11 -14.16 3.79 -9.34
CA PRO A 11 -15.11 3.38 -8.31
C PRO A 11 -16.40 4.18 -8.37
N ARG A 12 -17.51 3.53 -8.10
CA ARG A 12 -18.85 4.12 -8.06
C ARG A 12 -19.47 3.91 -6.68
N PRO A 13 -20.46 4.73 -6.28
CA PRO A 13 -21.24 4.48 -5.07
C PRO A 13 -21.71 3.01 -5.00
N GLY A 14 -21.51 2.37 -3.86
CA GLY A 14 -21.78 0.95 -3.63
C GLY A 14 -20.57 0.01 -3.81
N ASP A 15 -19.52 0.44 -4.53
CA ASP A 15 -18.31 -0.37 -4.68
C ASP A 15 -17.55 -0.47 -3.35
N LYS A 16 -16.95 -1.64 -3.12
CA LYS A 16 -16.14 -1.89 -1.93
C LYS A 16 -14.72 -1.35 -2.12
N VAL A 17 -14.19 -0.70 -1.09
CA VAL A 17 -12.80 -0.23 -1.06
C VAL A 17 -12.09 -0.85 0.13
N ALA A 18 -10.99 -1.56 -0.14
CA ALA A 18 -10.19 -2.16 0.90
C ALA A 18 -9.42 -1.09 1.68
N VAL A 19 -9.44 -1.20 3.00
CA VAL A 19 -8.65 -0.40 3.93
C VAL A 19 -7.62 -1.32 4.57
N LEU A 20 -6.35 -0.91 4.55
CA LEU A 20 -5.23 -1.72 5.03
C LEU A 20 -4.17 -0.86 5.71
N SER A 21 -3.36 -1.50 6.55
CA SER A 21 -2.21 -0.88 7.23
C SER A 21 -0.92 -1.57 6.77
N PRO A 22 -0.33 -1.17 5.63
CA PRO A 22 0.84 -1.85 5.05
C PRO A 22 2.15 -1.60 5.84
N SER A 23 2.17 -0.58 6.68
CA SER A 23 3.31 -0.23 7.53
C SER A 23 2.86 -0.14 8.99
N PHE A 24 2.59 1.06 9.50
CA PHE A 24 2.09 1.26 10.85
C PHE A 24 0.56 1.15 10.92
N ALA A 25 0.04 0.34 11.85
CA ALA A 25 -1.39 0.23 12.12
C ALA A 25 -1.92 1.43 12.92
N ALA A 26 -1.81 2.63 12.35
CA ALA A 26 -2.32 3.88 12.93
C ALA A 26 -3.81 3.82 13.36
N PRO A 27 -4.71 3.09 12.67
CA PRO A 27 -6.08 2.90 13.12
C PRO A 27 -6.24 2.35 14.54
N ALA A 28 -5.25 1.61 15.04
CA ALA A 28 -5.24 1.08 16.40
C ALA A 28 -4.92 2.15 17.46
N VAL A 29 -4.13 3.16 17.09
CA VAL A 29 -3.65 4.21 18.00
C VAL A 29 -4.62 5.40 18.03
N ALA A 30 -5.26 5.71 16.91
CA ALA A 30 -6.21 6.79 16.78
C ALA A 30 -7.57 6.29 16.24
N PRO A 31 -8.30 5.44 16.99
CA PRO A 31 -9.52 4.80 16.50
C PRO A 31 -10.62 5.81 16.14
N ALA A 32 -10.79 6.88 16.91
CA ALA A 32 -11.79 7.91 16.63
C ALA A 32 -11.53 8.63 15.28
N VAL A 33 -10.26 8.89 14.96
CA VAL A 33 -9.86 9.51 13.68
C VAL A 33 -10.11 8.54 12.53
N HIS A 34 -9.77 7.28 12.72
CA HIS A 34 -10.03 6.23 11.72
C HIS A 34 -11.53 6.06 11.43
N GLU A 35 -12.36 5.95 12.47
CA GLU A 35 -13.81 5.85 12.31
C GLU A 35 -14.42 7.07 11.61
N GLN A 36 -13.92 8.25 11.94
CA GLN A 36 -14.32 9.48 11.25
C GLN A 36 -13.90 9.47 9.78
N ALA A 37 -12.72 8.96 9.46
CA ALA A 37 -12.27 8.81 8.07
C ALA A 37 -13.15 7.81 7.30
N LEU A 38 -13.45 6.64 7.87
CA LEU A 38 -14.32 5.62 7.26
C LEU A 38 -15.73 6.16 6.99
N ARG A 39 -16.32 6.85 7.97
CA ARG A 39 -17.64 7.48 7.82
C ARG A 39 -17.63 8.51 6.69
N ARG A 40 -16.66 9.43 6.67
CA ARG A 40 -16.56 10.45 5.62
C ARG A 40 -16.34 9.84 4.24
N LEU A 41 -15.50 8.82 4.14
CA LEU A 41 -15.28 8.11 2.88
C LEU A 41 -16.62 7.58 2.36
N ALA A 42 -17.39 6.90 3.20
CA ALA A 42 -18.71 6.38 2.82
C ALA A 42 -19.72 7.48 2.47
N GLU A 43 -19.87 8.51 3.31
CA GLU A 43 -20.85 9.59 3.11
C GLU A 43 -20.56 10.45 1.87
N VAL A 44 -19.29 10.76 1.61
CA VAL A 44 -18.90 11.67 0.52
C VAL A 44 -18.86 10.95 -0.82
N THR A 45 -18.47 9.67 -0.84
CA THR A 45 -18.23 8.93 -2.10
C THR A 45 -19.28 7.86 -2.40
N GLY A 46 -20.05 7.45 -1.39
CA GLY A 46 -20.93 6.28 -1.46
C GLY A 46 -20.19 4.94 -1.47
N LEU A 47 -18.85 4.92 -1.34
CA LEU A 47 -18.07 3.69 -1.29
C LEU A 47 -18.24 2.95 0.04
N VAL A 48 -18.07 1.63 0.00
CA VAL A 48 -18.16 0.78 1.19
C VAL A 48 -16.74 0.43 1.67
N PRO A 49 -16.21 1.08 2.72
CA PRO A 49 -14.91 0.71 3.28
C PRO A 49 -14.97 -0.69 3.89
N VAL A 50 -13.99 -1.53 3.56
CA VAL A 50 -13.82 -2.88 4.10
C VAL A 50 -12.42 -3.01 4.67
N GLU A 51 -12.33 -3.17 5.98
CA GLU A 51 -11.05 -3.32 6.66
C GLU A 51 -10.46 -4.72 6.47
N PHE A 52 -9.17 -4.78 6.15
CA PHE A 52 -8.40 -6.01 6.29
C PHE A 52 -8.26 -6.40 7.78
N PRO A 53 -8.12 -7.70 8.11
CA PRO A 53 -7.98 -8.16 9.49
C PRO A 53 -6.83 -7.47 10.27
N THR A 54 -5.78 -7.05 9.56
CA THR A 54 -4.58 -6.41 10.13
C THR A 54 -4.67 -4.88 10.23
N THR A 55 -5.74 -4.25 9.72
CA THR A 55 -5.87 -2.78 9.63
C THR A 55 -5.66 -2.11 10.98
N ARG A 56 -6.24 -2.67 12.04
CA ARG A 56 -6.16 -2.14 13.42
C ARG A 56 -5.19 -2.92 14.31
N LYS A 57 -4.30 -3.74 13.76
CA LYS A 57 -3.48 -4.68 14.57
C LYS A 57 -2.01 -4.24 14.64
N LEU A 58 -1.61 -3.59 15.74
CA LEU A 58 -0.23 -3.15 15.99
C LEU A 58 0.79 -4.31 16.02
N GLY A 59 0.39 -5.45 16.57
CA GLY A 59 1.23 -6.64 16.72
C GLY A 59 0.93 -7.73 15.69
N ALA A 60 0.63 -7.37 14.44
CA ALA A 60 0.37 -8.36 13.40
C ALA A 60 1.56 -9.32 13.24
N SER A 61 1.28 -10.61 13.33
CA SER A 61 2.31 -11.66 13.18
C SER A 61 2.95 -11.59 11.79
N PRO A 62 4.16 -12.15 11.61
CA PRO A 62 4.78 -12.23 10.28
C PRO A 62 3.88 -12.91 9.25
N ARG A 63 3.11 -13.93 9.66
CA ARG A 63 2.14 -14.63 8.78
C ARG A 63 1.00 -13.72 8.34
N GLU A 64 0.42 -12.94 9.26
CA GLU A 64 -0.66 -12.01 8.91
C GLU A 64 -0.16 -10.88 8.01
N ARG A 65 1.05 -10.37 8.26
CA ARG A 65 1.69 -9.38 7.39
C ARG A 65 1.99 -9.94 6.00
N ALA A 66 2.43 -11.19 5.92
CA ALA A 66 2.62 -11.89 4.64
C ALA A 66 1.29 -12.03 3.89
N ALA A 67 0.21 -12.47 4.56
CA ALA A 67 -1.10 -12.58 3.93
C ALA A 67 -1.62 -11.24 3.38
N GLN A 68 -1.49 -10.14 4.14
CA GLN A 68 -1.86 -8.81 3.64
C GLN A 68 -0.99 -8.40 2.45
N ARG A 69 0.33 -8.65 2.50
CA ARG A 69 1.25 -8.36 1.41
C ARG A 69 0.86 -9.14 0.14
N ASP A 70 0.59 -10.42 0.27
CA ASP A 70 0.29 -11.30 -0.86
C ASP A 70 -1.02 -10.86 -1.53
N ALA A 71 -2.05 -10.49 -0.76
CA ALA A 71 -3.28 -9.91 -1.31
C ALA A 71 -3.05 -8.60 -2.09
N VAL A 72 -2.15 -7.73 -1.60
CA VAL A 72 -1.78 -6.49 -2.33
C VAL A 72 -1.03 -6.82 -3.63
N LEU A 73 -0.12 -7.79 -3.59
CA LEU A 73 0.63 -8.19 -4.78
C LEU A 73 -0.26 -8.81 -5.85
N GLU A 74 -1.25 -9.61 -5.45
CA GLU A 74 -2.25 -10.19 -6.35
C GLU A 74 -3.03 -9.08 -7.08
N GLU A 75 -3.52 -8.08 -6.34
CA GLU A 75 -4.27 -6.96 -6.92
C GLU A 75 -3.40 -6.10 -7.85
N VAL A 76 -2.17 -5.78 -7.45
CA VAL A 76 -1.23 -5.02 -8.32
C VAL A 76 -0.93 -5.79 -9.60
N SER A 77 -0.68 -7.10 -9.49
CA SER A 77 -0.36 -7.96 -10.63
C SER A 77 -1.54 -8.09 -11.61
N ALA A 78 -2.77 -8.07 -11.10
CA ALA A 78 -3.97 -8.10 -11.94
C ALA A 78 -4.08 -6.86 -12.85
N TYR A 79 -3.63 -5.68 -12.39
CA TYR A 79 -3.63 -4.45 -13.20
C TYR A 79 -2.38 -4.26 -14.05
N ASN A 80 -1.22 -4.64 -13.50
CA ASN A 80 0.06 -4.49 -14.16
C ASN A 80 1.00 -5.64 -13.75
N PRO A 81 1.04 -6.75 -14.51
CA PRO A 81 1.91 -7.88 -14.22
C PRO A 81 3.40 -7.55 -14.35
N GLU A 82 3.75 -6.47 -15.03
CA GLU A 82 5.13 -6.00 -15.22
C GLU A 82 5.57 -5.02 -14.11
N ALA A 83 4.72 -4.74 -13.12
CA ALA A 83 5.05 -3.83 -12.03
C ALA A 83 6.15 -4.41 -11.12
N VAL A 84 7.25 -3.67 -10.95
CA VAL A 84 8.25 -3.99 -9.93
C VAL A 84 7.80 -3.40 -8.59
N VAL A 85 7.39 -4.27 -7.66
CA VAL A 85 6.93 -3.87 -6.32
C VAL A 85 7.99 -4.15 -5.27
N CYS A 86 8.39 -3.13 -4.51
CA CYS A 86 9.29 -3.26 -3.37
C CYS A 86 8.53 -3.05 -2.06
N VAL A 87 8.59 -4.02 -1.14
CA VAL A 87 7.90 -3.97 0.16
C VAL A 87 8.91 -3.91 1.29
N GLY A 88 8.71 -2.99 2.22
CA GLY A 88 9.57 -2.78 3.39
C GLY A 88 10.91 -2.07 3.14
N PRO A 89 11.11 -1.21 2.12
CA PRO A 89 12.29 -0.37 2.11
C PRO A 89 12.29 0.50 3.37
N PRO A 90 13.45 0.72 4.03
CA PRO A 90 13.53 1.45 5.29
C PRO A 90 13.47 2.96 5.02
N PHE A 91 12.34 3.46 4.50
CA PHE A 91 12.11 4.84 4.12
C PHE A 91 10.79 5.34 4.74
N GLY A 92 10.68 6.67 4.93
CA GLY A 92 9.53 7.30 5.56
C GLY A 92 9.62 7.23 7.08
N HIS A 93 8.57 6.77 7.75
CA HIS A 93 8.48 6.80 9.22
C HIS A 93 9.24 5.65 9.92
N THR A 94 10.00 4.84 9.19
CA THR A 94 10.77 3.71 9.73
C THR A 94 12.20 4.12 10.07
N ARG A 95 12.77 3.58 11.16
CA ARG A 95 14.19 3.74 11.52
C ARG A 95 14.96 2.43 11.35
N PRO A 96 16.21 2.45 10.86
CA PRO A 96 16.90 3.59 10.23
C PRO A 96 16.16 4.04 8.95
N GLN A 97 16.33 5.30 8.55
CA GLN A 97 15.62 5.88 7.41
C GLN A 97 16.59 6.19 6.26
N TRP A 98 16.34 5.62 5.09
CA TRP A 98 16.95 6.03 3.83
C TRP A 98 16.33 7.35 3.38
N ILE A 99 17.17 8.31 3.03
CA ILE A 99 16.77 9.56 2.37
C ILE A 99 16.63 9.23 0.89
N LEU A 100 15.52 9.54 0.24
CA LEU A 100 15.42 9.37 -1.22
C LEU A 100 15.89 10.65 -1.92
N PRO A 101 16.66 10.58 -3.01
CA PRO A 101 17.15 11.76 -3.71
C PRO A 101 15.96 12.51 -4.32
N TYR A 102 15.81 13.79 -3.96
CA TYR A 102 14.77 14.62 -4.54
C TYR A 102 15.15 15.04 -5.96
N GLY A 103 14.33 14.68 -6.94
CA GLY A 103 14.61 14.94 -8.36
C GLY A 103 15.70 14.04 -8.98
N GLY A 104 16.32 13.16 -8.19
CA GLY A 104 17.30 12.18 -8.67
C GLY A 104 16.67 10.84 -9.06
N GLU A 105 17.48 9.95 -9.62
CA GLU A 105 17.03 8.63 -10.07
C GLU A 105 17.11 7.56 -8.97
N VAL A 106 16.07 6.74 -8.90
CA VAL A 106 16.03 5.50 -8.11
C VAL A 106 15.67 4.35 -9.03
N THR A 107 16.51 3.30 -9.03
CA THR A 107 16.30 2.08 -9.82
C THR A 107 15.87 0.94 -8.90
N LEU A 108 14.76 0.30 -9.26
CA LEU A 108 14.29 -0.95 -8.65
C LEU A 108 14.59 -2.10 -9.61
N ASP A 109 15.55 -2.94 -9.26
CA ASP A 109 15.90 -4.16 -9.98
C ASP A 109 15.24 -5.37 -9.30
N GLY A 110 14.09 -5.79 -9.84
CA GLY A 110 13.33 -6.91 -9.31
C GLY A 110 14.00 -8.27 -9.49
N VAL A 111 14.84 -8.42 -10.53
CA VAL A 111 15.52 -9.68 -10.86
C VAL A 111 16.65 -9.93 -9.87
N ASN A 112 17.50 -8.93 -9.65
CA ASN A 112 18.62 -9.02 -8.70
C ASN A 112 18.23 -8.60 -7.27
N ARG A 113 16.96 -8.25 -7.05
CA ARG A 113 16.41 -7.79 -5.76
C ARG A 113 17.19 -6.62 -5.16
N ARG A 114 17.51 -5.62 -5.97
CA ARG A 114 18.34 -4.47 -5.58
C ARG A 114 17.61 -3.15 -5.77
N VAL A 115 17.80 -2.25 -4.81
CA VAL A 115 17.40 -0.85 -4.91
C VAL A 115 18.67 0.00 -4.96
N THR A 116 18.81 0.86 -5.95
CA THR A 116 19.93 1.81 -6.07
C THR A 116 19.41 3.22 -6.25
N ALA A 117 20.03 4.19 -5.60
CA ALA A 117 19.67 5.60 -5.69
C ALA A 117 20.92 6.45 -5.95
N SER A 118 20.78 7.43 -6.85
CA SER A 118 21.84 8.38 -7.17
C SER A 118 21.62 9.68 -6.40
N TYR A 119 22.57 10.03 -5.54
CA TYR A 119 22.58 11.28 -4.78
C TYR A 119 23.60 12.19 -5.46
N VAL A 120 23.11 13.02 -6.38
CA VAL A 120 23.90 14.06 -7.04
C VAL A 120 23.67 15.41 -6.38
#